data_AF-A0A482TFE5-F1
#
_entry.id   AF-A0A482TFE5-F1
#
_cell.length_a   1.000
_cell.length_b   1.000
_cell.length_c   1.000
_cell.angle_alpha   90.00
_cell.angle_beta   90.00
_cell.angle_gamma   90.00
#
_symmetry.space_group_name_H-M   'P 1'
#
loop_
_entity.id
_entity.type
_entity.pdbx_description
1 polymer ?
#
loop_
_entity_poly.entity_id
_entity_poly.type
_entity_poly.pdbx_seq_one_letter_code
_entity_poly.pdbx_strand_id
1 'polypeptide(L)'
;SVDVREVGEYDSRRLDTGAALTDRQFEAVAAAVDCGYYADPREGSVDDVADELGCAPGTAAEHLRKAEAHVMADVLEQRPVPAE
;
A
#
# COMPACT_ATOMS: atom_id res chain seq x y z
N SER A 1 -27.20 -19.10 9.43
CA SER A 1 -27.30 -19.11 7.96
C SER A 1 -26.21 -18.21 7.42
N VAL A 2 -25.57 -18.58 6.31
CA VAL A 2 -24.61 -17.72 5.63
C VAL A 2 -25.31 -17.19 4.38
N ASP A 3 -25.38 -15.87 4.25
CA ASP A 3 -25.95 -15.18 3.10
C ASP A 3 -24.81 -14.71 2.20
N VAL A 4 -24.67 -15.35 1.04
CA VAL A 4 -23.72 -14.95 0.01
C VAL A 4 -24.38 -13.85 -0.82
N ARG A 5 -23.85 -12.63 -0.72
CA ARG A 5 -24.42 -11.46 -1.39
C ARG A 5 -24.02 -11.34 -2.87
N GLU A 6 -22.87 -11.90 -3.25
CA GLU A 6 -22.34 -11.85 -4.62
C GLU A 6 -21.26 -12.93 -4.82
N VAL A 7 -21.15 -13.50 -6.03
CA VAL A 7 -20.08 -14.43 -6.44
C VAL A 7 -19.51 -13.92 -7.76
N GLY A 8 -18.25 -13.49 -7.73
CA GLY A 8 -17.47 -13.11 -8.91
C GLY A 8 -16.25 -14.03 -9.07
N GLU A 9 -15.59 -13.97 -10.23
CA GLU A 9 -14.27 -14.59 -10.40
C GLU A 9 -13.34 -14.05 -9.30
N TYR A 10 -12.77 -14.96 -8.51
CA TYR A 10 -11.77 -14.60 -7.51
C TYR A 10 -10.51 -14.19 -8.26
N ASP A 11 -10.45 -12.92 -8.65
CA ASP A 11 -9.34 -12.36 -9.41
C ASP A 11 -8.15 -12.23 -8.46
N SER A 12 -7.35 -13.29 -8.37
CA SER A 12 -6.13 -13.32 -7.56
C SER A 12 -5.19 -12.16 -7.90
N ARG A 13 -5.34 -11.55 -9.09
CA ARG A 13 -4.63 -10.32 -9.50
C ARG A 13 -4.89 -9.15 -8.57
N ARG A 14 -6.08 -9.05 -7.94
CA ARG A 14 -6.39 -8.00 -6.95
C ARG A 14 -5.63 -8.17 -5.63
N LEU A 15 -5.11 -9.36 -5.33
CA LEU A 15 -4.26 -9.62 -4.17
C LEU A 15 -2.76 -9.59 -4.53
N ASP A 16 -2.42 -9.56 -5.82
CA ASP A 16 -1.04 -9.50 -6.31
C ASP A 16 -0.41 -8.10 -6.15
N THR A 17 -1.17 -7.09 -5.71
CA THR A 17 -0.63 -5.76 -5.41
C THR A 17 0.52 -5.83 -4.40
N GLY A 18 0.51 -6.83 -3.50
CA GLY A 18 1.63 -7.12 -2.60
C GLY A 18 2.81 -7.83 -3.27
N ALA A 19 2.60 -8.63 -4.32
CA ALA A 19 3.66 -9.32 -5.04
C ALA A 19 4.43 -8.43 -6.03
N ALA A 20 3.87 -7.26 -6.34
CA ALA A 20 4.46 -6.33 -7.29
C ALA A 20 5.37 -5.27 -6.61
N LEU A 21 5.26 -5.11 -5.29
CA LEU A 21 6.22 -4.35 -4.49
C LEU A 21 7.50 -5.16 -4.24
N THR A 22 8.64 -4.48 -4.24
CA THR A 22 9.88 -5.07 -3.69
C THR A 22 9.73 -5.27 -2.18
N ASP A 23 10.49 -6.21 -1.60
CA ASP A 23 10.48 -6.46 -0.14
C ASP A 23 10.63 -5.18 0.69
N ARG A 24 11.54 -4.27 0.29
CA ARG A 24 11.75 -3.00 1.01
C ARG A 24 10.59 -2.02 0.90
N GLN A 25 9.87 -2.02 -0.21
CA GLN A 25 8.68 -1.20 -0.37
C GLN A 25 7.53 -1.77 0.46
N PHE A 26 7.39 -3.09 0.48
CA PHE A 26 6.39 -3.77 1.31
C PHE A 26 6.66 -3.55 2.80
N GLU A 27 7.91 -3.74 3.26
CA GLU A 27 8.34 -3.45 4.62
C GLU A 27 7.99 -2.00 5.03
N ALA A 28 8.24 -1.03 4.15
CA ALA A 28 7.90 0.36 4.44
C ALA A 28 6.40 0.61 4.55
N VAL A 29 5.58 0.03 3.67
CA VAL A 29 4.12 0.14 3.75
C VAL A 29 3.60 -0.54 5.01
N ALA A 30 4.13 -1.71 5.38
CA ALA A 30 3.74 -2.41 6.59
C ALA A 30 4.04 -1.57 7.84
N ALA A 31 5.26 -1.05 7.98
CA ALA A 31 5.63 -0.15 9.07
C ALA A 31 4.76 1.12 9.11
N ALA A 32 4.43 1.69 7.95
CA ALA A 32 3.54 2.85 7.85
C ALA A 32 2.10 2.53 8.30
N VAL A 33 1.59 1.34 7.99
CA VAL A 33 0.28 0.90 8.50
C VAL A 33 0.35 0.70 10.02
N ASP A 34 1.40 0.03 10.51
CA ASP A 34 1.56 -0.31 11.92
C ASP A 34 1.72 0.93 12.81
N CYS A 35 2.44 1.96 12.35
CA CYS A 35 2.60 3.22 13.07
C CYS A 35 1.43 4.20 12.88
N GLY A 36 0.42 3.85 12.07
CA GLY A 36 -0.75 4.71 11.83
C GLY A 36 -0.48 5.89 10.89
N TYR A 37 0.53 5.80 10.02
CA TYR A 37 0.83 6.80 8.99
C TYR A 37 -0.36 7.05 8.05
N TYR A 38 -1.07 5.98 7.70
CA TYR A 38 -2.23 5.99 6.81
C TYR A 38 -3.57 6.10 7.54
N ALA A 39 -3.57 6.33 8.86
CA ALA A 39 -4.79 6.47 9.65
C ALA A 39 -5.48 7.83 9.40
N ASP A 40 -6.78 7.90 9.72
CA ASP A 40 -7.55 9.13 9.76
C ASP A 40 -8.31 9.22 11.12
N PRO A 41 -7.90 10.10 12.05
CA PRO A 41 -6.80 11.07 11.93
C PRO A 41 -5.43 10.38 11.85
N ARG A 42 -4.46 11.04 11.23
CA ARG A 42 -3.10 10.51 11.09
C ARG A 42 -2.39 10.46 12.44
N GLU A 43 -1.85 9.30 12.78
CA GLU A 43 -1.17 9.04 14.06
C GLU A 43 0.35 8.87 13.88
N GLY A 44 0.79 8.37 12.73
CA GLY A 44 2.20 8.12 12.42
C GLY A 44 2.84 9.10 11.43
N SER A 45 4.17 9.17 11.46
CA SER A 45 5.00 10.02 10.61
C SER A 45 5.99 9.20 9.77
N VAL A 46 6.68 9.87 8.84
CA VAL A 46 7.79 9.23 8.11
C VAL A 46 8.93 8.84 9.06
N ASP A 47 9.16 9.63 10.11
CA ASP A 47 10.21 9.37 11.09
C ASP A 47 9.90 8.08 11.87
N ASP A 48 8.65 7.84 12.26
CA ASP A 48 8.24 6.60 12.92
C ASP A 48 8.47 5.36 12.03
N VAL A 49 8.19 5.48 10.73
CA VAL A 49 8.50 4.43 9.74
C VAL A 49 10.00 4.21 9.62
N ALA A 50 10.78 5.29 9.64
CA ALA A 50 12.24 5.21 9.52
C ALA A 50 12.86 4.53 10.75
N ASP A 51 12.33 4.83 11.93
CA ASP A 51 12.72 4.21 13.20
C ASP A 51 12.40 2.70 13.19
N GLU A 52 11.22 2.30 12.72
CA GLU A 52 10.82 0.89 12.59
C GLU A 52 11.71 0.12 11.59
N LEU A 53 12.09 0.75 10.48
CA LEU A 53 12.95 0.15 9.45
C LEU A 53 14.45 0.25 9.76
N GLY A 54 14.85 0.99 10.81
CA GLY A 54 16.24 1.25 11.15
C GLY A 54 17.00 1.98 10.03
N CYS A 55 16.37 2.94 9.36
CA CYS A 55 16.94 3.68 8.23
C CYS A 55 16.78 5.20 8.40
N ALA A 56 17.33 5.99 7.47
CA ALA A 56 17.14 7.43 7.50
C ALA A 56 15.71 7.81 7.03
N PRO A 57 15.10 8.89 7.56
CA PRO A 57 13.76 9.34 7.14
C PRO A 57 13.60 9.55 5.63
N GLY A 58 14.65 10.07 4.98
CA GLY A 58 14.67 10.22 3.52
C GLY A 58 14.57 8.89 2.76
N THR A 59 15.17 7.82 3.30
CA THR A 59 15.14 6.47 2.74
C THR A 59 13.76 5.84 2.92
N ALA A 60 13.17 5.93 4.12
CA ALA A 60 11.80 5.50 4.37
C ALA A 60 10.81 6.22 3.45
N ALA A 61 10.91 7.54 3.33
CA ALA A 61 10.07 8.34 2.42
C ALA A 61 10.22 7.92 0.95
N GLU A 62 11.42 7.54 0.52
CA GLU A 62 11.65 7.04 -0.84
C GLU A 62 10.97 5.70 -1.08
N HIS A 63 11.07 4.76 -0.13
CA HIS A 63 10.40 3.47 -0.22
C HIS A 63 8.88 3.64 -0.25
N LEU A 64 8.31 4.47 0.62
CA LEU A 64 6.88 4.79 0.62
C LEU A 64 6.43 5.40 -0.71
N ARG A 65 7.11 6.43 -1.21
CA ARG A 65 6.77 7.05 -2.50
C ARG A 65 6.81 6.05 -3.66
N LYS A 66 7.82 5.18 -3.70
CA LYS A 66 7.93 4.16 -4.75
C LYS A 66 6.83 3.11 -4.63
N ALA A 67 6.49 2.70 -3.41
CA ALA A 67 5.40 1.76 -3.16
C ALA A 67 4.05 2.36 -3.57
N GLU A 68 3.75 3.57 -3.12
CA GLU A 68 2.52 4.30 -3.46
C GLU A 68 2.40 4.53 -4.97
N ALA A 69 3.46 4.96 -5.65
CA ALA A 69 3.45 5.14 -7.10
C ALA A 69 3.11 3.84 -7.84
N HIS A 70 3.65 2.71 -7.36
CA HIS A 70 3.37 1.40 -7.93
C HIS A 70 1.90 1.00 -7.72
N VAL A 71 1.40 1.12 -6.48
CA VAL A 71 -0.01 0.81 -6.14
C VAL A 71 -0.98 1.66 -6.94
N MET A 72 -0.71 2.97 -7.07
CA MET A 72 -1.60 3.87 -7.82
C MET A 72 -1.59 3.57 -9.32
N ALA A 73 -0.46 3.17 -9.88
CA ALA A 73 -0.39 2.72 -11.27
C ALA A 73 -1.24 1.45 -11.49
N ASP A 74 -1.06 0.44 -10.63
CA ASP A 74 -1.83 -0.81 -10.67
C ASP A 74 -3.35 -0.56 -10.53
N VAL A 75 -3.76 0.34 -9.63
CA VAL A 75 -5.17 0.74 -9.48
C VAL A 75 -5.75 1.32 -10.77
N LEU A 76 -4.99 2.14 -11.49
CA LEU A 76 -5.42 2.75 -12.75
C LEU A 76 -5.45 1.74 -13.90
N GLU A 77 -4.56 0.74 -13.89
CA GLU A 77 -4.59 -0.36 -14.86
C GLU A 77 -5.83 -1.25 -14.65
N GLN A 78 -6.19 -1.54 -13.40
CA GLN A 78 -7.36 -2.35 -13.07
C GLN A 78 -8.69 -1.61 -13.27
N ARG A 79 -8.70 -0.29 -13.07
CA ARG A 79 -9.88 0.55 -13.30
C ARG A 79 -9.46 1.87 -13.94
N PRO A 80 -9.44 1.93 -15.29
CA PRO A 80 -9.12 3.17 -15.98
C PRO A 80 -10.14 4.25 -15.62
N VAL A 81 -9.63 5.45 -15.35
CA VAL A 81 -10.48 6.63 -15.14
C VAL A 81 -11.20 6.91 -16.47
N PRO A 82 -12.55 7.01 -16.49
CA PRO A 82 -13.27 7.31 -17.71
C PRO A 82 -12.79 8.66 -18.26
N ALA A 83 -12.51 8.70 -19.57
CA ALA A 83 -12.24 9.96 -20.25
C ALA A 83 -13.50 10.82 -20.22
N GLU A 84 -13.37 12.05 -19.72
CA GLU A 84 -14.43 13.07 -19.72
C GLU A 84 -14.91 13.41 -21.14
#